data_AF-A0A842NNY4-F1
#
_entry.id   AF-A0A842NNY4-F1
#
_cell.length_a   1.000
_cell.length_b   1.000
_cell.length_c   1.000
_cell.angle_alpha   90.00
_cell.angle_beta   90.00
_cell.angle_gamma   90.00
#
_symmetry.space_group_name_H-M   'P 1'
#
loop_
_entity.id
_entity.type
_entity.pdbx_description
1 polymer ?
#
loop_
_entity_poly.entity_id
_entity_poly.type
_entity_poly.pdbx_seq_one_letter_code
_entity_poly.pdbx_strand_id
1 'polypeptide(L)'
;MKSNGGIDVKDTKAFVRRPRAKVGETRTYVFERNGETVSCDLVFSGLPAKNVVLSFAGTIIGFCFLIFGLWAYLKLQTHATTLLAAVGISLGFSFVDTPYIASYTFRMIFASIANVIVIFSLAFLLHFMVVFPKVKAMLEKKSIKILLYTPAVLIALFILFLIFVQPDSTSTFNTLVNILIGVFFAGYLGLTAVALIHSYVKSTSEEREAFGLKFMFFGTIIGLAPVIISAIIGIFAPKLVLPGVEFYFLTMVLIPISLALACVKSEQQ
;
A
#
# COMPACT_ATOMS: atom_id res chain seq x y z
N MET A 1 22.55 -16.50 -9.66
CA MET A 1 21.88 -16.54 -10.99
C MET A 1 22.63 -15.61 -11.91
N LYS A 2 22.98 -16.04 -13.12
CA LYS A 2 23.77 -15.28 -14.12
C LYS A 2 22.86 -14.64 -15.19
N SER A 3 21.94 -15.41 -15.77
CA SER A 3 21.01 -14.90 -16.76
C SER A 3 19.63 -15.55 -16.68
N ASN A 4 18.63 -14.87 -17.23
CA ASN A 4 17.25 -15.33 -17.35
C ASN A 4 16.76 -15.08 -18.78
N GLY A 5 16.57 -16.16 -19.53
CA GLY A 5 16.11 -16.15 -20.92
C GLY A 5 16.98 -15.27 -21.81
N GLY A 6 18.31 -15.41 -21.68
CA GLY A 6 19.31 -14.68 -22.46
C GLY A 6 19.65 -13.28 -21.96
N ILE A 7 18.97 -12.75 -20.93
CA ILE A 7 19.26 -11.43 -20.34
C ILE A 7 20.09 -11.62 -19.07
N ASP A 8 21.23 -10.94 -18.97
CA ASP A 8 22.07 -10.92 -17.76
C ASP A 8 21.29 -10.30 -16.60
N VAL A 9 21.32 -10.93 -15.42
CA VAL A 9 20.59 -10.49 -14.21
C VAL A 9 20.89 -9.04 -13.81
N LYS A 10 22.06 -8.51 -14.18
CA LYS A 10 22.47 -7.12 -13.90
C LYS A 10 21.89 -6.11 -14.88
N ASP A 11 21.42 -6.53 -16.06
CA ASP A 11 20.81 -5.64 -17.05
C ASP A 11 19.34 -5.38 -16.72
N THR A 12 19.13 -4.53 -15.71
CA THR A 12 17.79 -4.13 -15.24
C THR A 12 16.95 -3.54 -16.37
N LYS A 13 17.56 -2.76 -17.27
CA LYS A 13 16.86 -2.08 -18.37
C LYS A 13 16.29 -3.09 -19.37
N ALA A 14 17.05 -4.12 -19.72
CA ALA A 14 16.56 -5.19 -20.60
C ALA A 14 15.41 -5.97 -19.95
N PHE A 15 15.46 -6.24 -18.64
CA PHE A 15 14.36 -6.91 -17.94
C PHE A 15 13.06 -6.11 -17.93
N VAL A 16 13.11 -4.82 -17.61
CA VAL A 16 11.88 -4.00 -17.51
C VAL A 16 11.22 -3.83 -18.89
N ARG A 17 12.00 -3.88 -19.97
CA ARG A 17 11.49 -3.83 -21.36
C ARG A 17 10.92 -5.16 -21.85
N ARG A 18 11.29 -6.28 -21.22
CA ARG A 18 10.85 -7.61 -21.65
C ARG A 18 9.32 -7.75 -21.52
N PRO A 19 8.63 -8.30 -22.53
CA PRO A 19 7.20 -8.60 -22.40
C PRO A 19 6.96 -9.72 -21.38
N ARG A 20 5.75 -9.72 -20.81
CA ARG A 20 5.29 -10.80 -19.92
C ARG A 20 5.40 -12.15 -20.64
N ALA A 21 5.83 -13.17 -19.91
CA ALA A 21 5.87 -14.54 -20.42
C ALA A 21 4.45 -15.02 -20.75
N LYS A 22 4.31 -15.76 -21.85
CA LYS A 22 3.07 -16.46 -22.20
C LYS A 22 2.97 -17.78 -21.44
N VAL A 23 1.75 -18.25 -21.19
CA VAL A 23 1.55 -19.61 -20.66
C VAL A 23 2.05 -20.60 -21.71
N GLY A 24 2.87 -21.56 -21.28
CA GLY A 24 3.57 -22.51 -22.13
C GLY A 24 4.90 -22.01 -22.70
N GLU A 25 5.28 -20.74 -22.50
CA GLU A 25 6.60 -20.25 -22.90
C GLU A 25 7.68 -20.89 -22.02
N THR A 26 8.78 -21.33 -22.62
CA THR A 26 9.97 -21.82 -21.91
C THR A 26 11.02 -20.73 -21.86
N ARG A 27 11.62 -20.49 -20.69
CA ARG A 27 12.82 -19.64 -20.56
C ARG A 27 13.92 -20.41 -19.84
N THR A 28 15.13 -20.34 -20.39
CA THR A 28 16.33 -20.90 -19.78
C THR A 28 16.90 -19.98 -18.72
N TYR A 29 17.15 -20.50 -17.54
CA TYR A 29 17.81 -19.81 -16.43
C TYR A 29 19.20 -20.38 -16.25
N VAL A 30 20.20 -19.51 -16.15
CA VAL A 30 21.59 -19.90 -15.97
C VAL A 30 22.03 -19.51 -14.57
N PHE A 31 22.57 -20.48 -13.82
CA PHE A 31 23.06 -20.33 -12.46
C PHE A 31 24.54 -20.68 -12.38
N GLU A 32 25.20 -20.17 -11.36
CA GLU A 32 26.49 -20.68 -10.93
C GLU A 32 26.26 -21.39 -9.60
N ARG A 33 26.61 -22.67 -9.53
CA ARG A 33 26.45 -23.51 -8.35
C ARG A 33 27.71 -24.35 -8.18
N ASN A 34 28.39 -24.21 -7.04
CA ASN A 34 29.65 -24.90 -6.75
C ASN A 34 30.76 -24.66 -7.81
N GLY A 35 30.82 -23.46 -8.40
CA GLY A 35 31.77 -23.11 -9.46
C GLY A 35 31.40 -23.62 -10.86
N GLU A 36 30.33 -24.42 -10.99
CA GLU A 36 29.82 -24.90 -12.27
C GLU A 36 28.66 -24.05 -12.76
N THR A 37 28.57 -23.87 -14.08
CA THR A 37 27.45 -23.20 -14.71
C THR A 37 26.36 -24.21 -15.01
N VAL A 38 25.20 -24.05 -14.39
CA VAL A 38 24.04 -24.94 -14.53
C VAL A 38 22.91 -24.19 -15.23
N SER A 39 22.34 -24.81 -16.25
CA SER A 39 21.18 -24.27 -16.99
C SER A 39 19.92 -25.08 -16.66
N CYS A 40 18.79 -24.40 -16.46
CA CYS A 40 17.50 -25.01 -16.18
C CYS A 40 16.41 -24.31 -17.00
N ASP A 41 15.58 -25.10 -17.68
CA ASP A 41 14.44 -24.58 -18.44
C ASP A 41 13.19 -24.55 -17.56
N LEU A 42 12.58 -23.37 -17.46
CA LEU A 42 11.30 -23.19 -16.76
C LEU A 42 10.19 -22.90 -17.77
N VAL A 43 9.14 -23.71 -17.72
CA VAL A 43 7.92 -23.53 -18.50
C VAL A 43 6.93 -22.70 -17.67
N PHE A 44 6.47 -21.58 -18.21
CA PHE A 44 5.55 -20.69 -17.52
C PHE A 44 4.13 -21.28 -17.54
N SER A 45 3.52 -21.40 -16.37
CA SER A 45 2.14 -21.88 -16.21
C SER A 45 1.16 -20.71 -15.99
N GLY A 46 -0.14 -21.03 -16.04
CA GLY A 46 -1.20 -20.10 -15.64
C GLY A 46 -1.08 -19.69 -14.17
N LEU A 47 -1.73 -18.58 -13.80
CA LEU A 47 -1.72 -18.10 -12.42
C LEU A 47 -2.38 -19.16 -11.51
N PRO A 48 -1.78 -19.54 -10.37
CA PRO A 48 -2.38 -20.49 -9.45
C PRO A 48 -3.78 -20.03 -9.00
N ALA A 49 -4.73 -20.97 -8.85
CA ALA A 49 -6.11 -20.66 -8.47
C ALA A 49 -6.20 -19.83 -7.18
N LYS A 50 -5.34 -20.11 -6.19
CA LYS A 50 -5.20 -19.30 -4.97
C LYS A 50 -4.98 -17.82 -5.27
N ASN A 51 -4.04 -17.52 -6.16
CA ASN A 51 -3.69 -16.14 -6.51
C ASN A 51 -4.80 -15.46 -7.30
N VAL A 52 -5.55 -16.20 -8.12
CA VAL A 52 -6.77 -15.69 -8.78
C VAL A 52 -7.80 -15.27 -7.73
N VAL A 53 -8.08 -16.14 -6.75
CA VAL A 53 -9.05 -15.84 -5.67
C VAL A 53 -8.60 -14.64 -4.84
N LEU A 54 -7.32 -14.57 -4.46
CA LEU A 54 -6.78 -13.44 -3.70
C LEU A 54 -6.82 -12.13 -4.49
N SER A 55 -6.59 -12.16 -5.80
CA SER A 55 -6.75 -11.02 -6.69
C SER A 55 -8.20 -10.50 -6.72
N PHE A 56 -9.18 -11.40 -6.84
CA PHE A 56 -10.59 -11.02 -6.75
C PHE A 56 -10.94 -10.45 -5.38
N ALA A 57 -10.44 -11.05 -4.29
CA ALA A 57 -10.66 -10.54 -2.94
C ALA A 57 -10.05 -9.13 -2.77
N GLY A 58 -8.84 -8.91 -3.28
CA GLY A 58 -8.21 -7.58 -3.34
C GLY A 58 -9.10 -6.58 -4.08
N THR A 59 -9.56 -6.95 -5.27
CA THR A 59 -10.45 -6.10 -6.07
C THR A 59 -11.73 -5.71 -5.31
N ILE A 60 -12.36 -6.66 -4.61
CA ILE A 60 -13.54 -6.39 -3.76
C ILE A 60 -13.19 -5.39 -2.65
N ILE A 61 -12.06 -5.56 -1.98
CA ILE A 61 -11.59 -4.61 -0.95
C ILE A 61 -11.35 -3.23 -1.55
N GLY A 62 -10.76 -3.17 -2.74
CA GLY A 62 -10.57 -1.92 -3.49
C GLY A 62 -11.89 -1.20 -3.75
N PHE A 63 -12.92 -1.93 -4.19
CA PHE A 63 -14.26 -1.39 -4.35
C PHE A 63 -14.90 -0.98 -3.01
N CYS A 64 -14.68 -1.71 -1.92
CA CYS A 64 -15.14 -1.27 -0.60
C CYS A 64 -14.53 0.08 -0.22
N PHE A 65 -13.22 0.27 -0.40
CA PHE A 65 -12.57 1.57 -0.17
C PHE A 65 -13.20 2.69 -1.01
N LEU A 66 -13.38 2.44 -2.30
CA LEU A 66 -14.00 3.40 -3.22
C LEU A 66 -15.43 3.75 -2.79
N ILE A 67 -16.28 2.74 -2.62
CA ILE A 67 -17.71 2.90 -2.35
C ILE A 67 -17.94 3.57 -1.01
N PHE A 68 -17.35 3.07 0.07
CA PHE A 68 -17.58 3.62 1.41
C PHE A 68 -16.93 5.00 1.58
N GLY A 69 -15.75 5.23 0.99
CA GLY A 69 -15.10 6.54 1.01
C GLY A 69 -15.91 7.61 0.28
N LEU A 70 -16.40 7.31 -0.93
CA LEU A 70 -17.26 8.21 -1.70
C LEU A 70 -18.63 8.39 -1.05
N TRP A 71 -19.24 7.30 -0.56
CA TRP A 71 -20.54 7.35 0.11
C TRP A 71 -20.52 8.29 1.31
N ALA A 72 -19.50 8.22 2.17
CA ALA A 72 -19.36 9.12 3.31
C ALA A 72 -19.29 10.59 2.88
N TYR A 73 -18.56 10.90 1.81
CA TYR A 73 -18.46 12.25 1.25
C TYR A 73 -19.75 12.75 0.61
N LEU A 74 -20.44 11.89 -0.15
CA LEU A 74 -21.71 12.22 -0.77
C LEU A 74 -22.81 12.46 0.27
N LYS A 75 -22.76 11.74 1.39
CA LYS A 75 -23.70 11.92 2.50
C LYS A 75 -23.39 13.20 3.28
N LEU A 76 -22.12 13.40 3.65
CA LEU A 76 -21.67 14.55 4.44
C LEU A 76 -20.46 15.20 3.77
N GLN A 77 -20.55 16.45 3.35
CA GLN A 77 -19.46 17.16 2.65
C GLN A 77 -18.61 18.00 3.62
N THR A 78 -17.81 17.33 4.46
CA THR A 78 -16.86 17.98 5.37
C THR A 78 -15.42 17.73 4.93
N HIS A 79 -14.48 18.50 5.47
CA HIS A 79 -13.05 18.26 5.21
C HIS A 79 -12.61 16.83 5.58
N ALA A 80 -13.15 16.26 6.67
CA ALA A 80 -12.85 14.89 7.08
C ALA A 80 -13.32 13.86 6.03
N THR A 81 -14.56 13.98 5.55
CA THR A 81 -15.09 13.04 4.55
C THR A 81 -14.48 13.25 3.17
N THR A 82 -14.04 14.47 2.81
CA THR A 82 -13.20 14.69 1.62
C THR A 82 -11.88 13.94 1.72
N LEU A 83 -11.20 13.99 2.87
CA LEU A 83 -9.98 13.21 3.09
C LEU A 83 -10.29 11.70 3.04
N LEU A 84 -11.40 11.25 3.62
CA LEU A 84 -11.81 9.85 3.54
C LEU A 84 -12.12 9.41 2.11
N ALA A 85 -12.73 10.25 1.28
CA ALA A 85 -12.92 9.98 -0.14
C ALA A 85 -11.58 9.89 -0.88
N ALA A 86 -10.62 10.78 -0.58
CA ALA A 86 -9.28 10.70 -1.14
C ALA A 86 -8.56 9.40 -0.74
N VAL A 87 -8.70 8.97 0.52
CA VAL A 87 -8.24 7.64 0.98
C VAL A 87 -8.94 6.53 0.21
N GLY A 88 -10.25 6.58 0.09
CA GLY A 88 -11.06 5.57 -0.59
C GLY A 88 -10.68 5.40 -2.06
N ILE A 89 -10.47 6.50 -2.78
CA ILE A 89 -10.02 6.48 -4.18
C ILE A 89 -8.58 5.94 -4.28
N SER A 90 -7.66 6.45 -3.45
CA SER A 90 -6.24 6.13 -3.58
C SER A 90 -5.88 4.73 -3.07
N LEU A 91 -6.34 4.32 -1.89
CA LEU A 91 -6.19 2.94 -1.41
C LEU A 91 -7.04 1.98 -2.25
N GLY A 92 -8.25 2.37 -2.63
CA GLY A 92 -9.11 1.55 -3.48
C GLY A 92 -8.41 1.16 -4.79
N PHE A 93 -7.81 2.14 -5.46
CA PHE A 93 -6.99 1.93 -6.65
C PHE A 93 -5.80 0.98 -6.41
N SER A 94 -5.19 1.03 -5.22
CA SER A 94 -4.02 0.20 -4.87
C SER A 94 -4.35 -1.30 -4.74
N PHE A 95 -5.63 -1.63 -4.53
CA PHE A 95 -6.11 -3.01 -4.36
C PHE A 95 -6.69 -3.64 -5.63
N VAL A 96 -6.93 -2.84 -6.67
CA VAL A 96 -7.42 -3.35 -7.96
C VAL A 96 -6.25 -3.79 -8.80
N ASP A 97 -6.34 -5.02 -9.34
CA ASP A 97 -5.32 -5.56 -10.23
C ASP A 97 -5.12 -4.66 -11.46
N THR A 98 -3.86 -4.32 -11.71
CA THR A 98 -3.51 -3.45 -12.84
C THR A 98 -3.59 -4.24 -14.14
N PRO A 99 -4.26 -3.73 -15.18
CA PRO A 99 -4.33 -4.41 -16.46
C PRO A 99 -2.92 -4.55 -17.06
N TYR A 100 -2.71 -5.61 -17.83
CA TYR A 100 -1.44 -5.79 -18.53
C TYR A 100 -1.28 -4.72 -19.64
N ILE A 101 -0.23 -3.91 -19.53
CA ILE A 101 0.13 -2.91 -20.54
C ILE A 101 1.39 -3.38 -21.26
N ALA A 102 1.25 -3.75 -22.55
CA ALA A 102 2.35 -4.24 -23.37
C ALA A 102 3.41 -3.15 -23.62
N SER A 103 2.98 -1.93 -23.94
CA SER A 103 3.88 -0.81 -24.19
C SER A 103 4.65 -0.44 -22.93
N TYR A 104 5.99 -0.47 -23.05
CA TYR A 104 6.89 -0.11 -21.96
C TYR A 104 6.65 1.32 -21.46
N THR A 105 6.52 2.29 -22.37
CA THR A 105 6.32 3.70 -22.01
C THR A 105 5.03 3.90 -21.23
N PHE A 106 3.91 3.34 -21.71
CA PHE A 106 2.64 3.44 -20.99
C PHE A 106 2.69 2.71 -19.64
N ARG A 107 3.36 1.55 -19.58
CA ARG A 107 3.56 0.83 -18.32
C ARG A 107 4.35 1.66 -17.30
N MET A 108 5.40 2.36 -17.72
CA MET A 108 6.16 3.25 -16.83
C MET A 108 5.32 4.44 -16.34
N ILE A 109 4.57 5.10 -17.23
CA ILE A 109 3.68 6.22 -16.86
C ILE A 109 2.64 5.75 -15.85
N PHE A 110 1.97 4.63 -16.15
CA PHE A 110 0.97 4.06 -15.28
C PHE A 110 1.57 3.67 -13.92
N ALA A 111 2.70 2.96 -13.91
CA ALA A 111 3.40 2.61 -12.67
C ALA A 111 3.81 3.84 -11.85
N SER A 112 4.24 4.92 -12.51
CA SER A 112 4.60 6.18 -11.86
C SER A 112 3.39 6.80 -11.15
N ILE A 113 2.27 6.94 -11.88
CA ILE A 113 1.01 7.47 -11.32
C ILE A 113 0.52 6.59 -10.18
N ALA A 114 0.49 5.27 -10.38
CA ALA A 114 0.02 4.31 -9.39
C ALA A 114 0.82 4.39 -8.09
N ASN A 115 2.15 4.40 -8.17
CA ASN A 115 3.00 4.49 -6.98
C ASN A 115 2.81 5.82 -6.24
N VAL A 116 2.70 6.94 -6.95
CA VAL A 116 2.44 8.25 -6.33
C VAL A 116 1.10 8.21 -5.59
N ILE A 117 0.04 7.69 -6.22
CA ILE A 117 -1.29 7.55 -5.59
C ILE A 117 -1.20 6.73 -4.29
N VAL A 118 -0.53 5.57 -4.33
CA VAL A 118 -0.35 4.68 -3.16
C VAL A 118 0.39 5.41 -2.04
N ILE A 119 1.47 6.14 -2.35
CA ILE A 119 2.28 6.85 -1.36
C ILE A 119 1.46 7.95 -0.66
N PHE A 120 0.69 8.72 -1.42
CA PHE A 120 -0.17 9.77 -0.86
C PHE A 120 -1.37 9.22 -0.10
N SER A 121 -1.83 8.02 -0.42
CA SER A 121 -2.95 7.37 0.28
C SER A 121 -2.71 7.24 1.80
N LEU A 122 -1.47 6.91 2.19
CA LEU A 122 -1.07 6.80 3.59
C LEU A 122 -1.06 8.17 4.29
N ALA A 123 -0.63 9.21 3.58
CA ALA A 123 -0.66 10.57 4.09
C ALA A 123 -2.10 11.08 4.25
N PHE A 124 -2.99 10.79 3.30
CA PHE A 124 -4.41 11.11 3.43
C PHE A 124 -5.05 10.38 4.61
N LEU A 125 -4.71 9.10 4.82
CA LEU A 125 -5.23 8.32 5.94
C LEU A 125 -4.77 8.89 7.29
N LEU A 126 -3.49 9.22 7.42
CA LEU A 126 -2.98 9.88 8.62
C LEU A 126 -3.64 11.24 8.83
N HIS A 127 -3.75 12.07 7.78
CA HIS A 127 -4.38 13.38 7.88
C HIS A 127 -5.85 13.24 8.32
N PHE A 128 -6.58 12.28 7.76
CA PHE A 128 -7.93 11.95 8.19
C PHE A 128 -7.97 11.65 9.70
N MET A 129 -7.09 10.79 10.21
CA MET A 129 -7.05 10.43 11.65
C MET A 129 -6.68 11.59 12.58
N VAL A 130 -6.01 12.62 12.08
CA VAL A 130 -5.65 13.81 12.85
C VAL A 130 -6.77 14.86 12.80
N VAL A 131 -7.62 14.83 11.78
CA VAL A 131 -8.78 15.71 11.60
C VAL A 131 -10.03 15.15 12.30
N PHE A 132 -10.29 13.85 12.19
CA PHE A 132 -11.47 13.18 12.74
C PHE A 132 -11.17 12.51 14.10
N PRO A 133 -12.08 12.54 15.08
CA PRO A 133 -13.41 13.18 15.09
C PRO A 133 -13.38 14.69 15.34
N LYS A 134 -12.32 15.20 15.98
CA LYS A 134 -12.10 16.61 16.26
C LYS A 134 -10.69 16.97 15.80
N VAL A 135 -10.55 18.13 15.17
CA VAL A 135 -9.27 18.61 14.67
C VAL A 135 -8.30 18.75 15.84
N LYS A 136 -7.18 18.03 15.78
CA LYS A 136 -6.14 18.12 16.82
C LYS A 136 -5.41 19.46 16.70
N ALA A 137 -5.14 20.12 17.84
CA ALA A 137 -4.48 21.44 17.92
C ALA A 137 -3.15 21.52 17.14
N MET A 138 -2.44 20.39 16.97
CA MET A 138 -1.21 20.36 16.16
C MET A 138 -1.43 20.82 14.71
N LEU A 139 -2.63 20.63 14.13
CA LEU A 139 -2.95 21.04 12.76
C LEU A 139 -3.24 22.53 12.62
N GLU A 140 -3.33 23.30 13.71
CA GLU A 140 -3.43 24.76 13.65
C GLU A 140 -2.15 25.37 13.06
N LYS A 141 -1.01 24.71 13.28
CA LYS A 141 0.28 25.14 12.73
C LYS A 141 0.42 24.70 11.27
N LYS A 142 0.56 25.67 10.36
CA LYS A 142 0.79 25.43 8.92
C LYS A 142 1.98 24.49 8.66
N SER A 143 3.04 24.58 9.47
CA SER A 143 4.23 23.73 9.35
C SER A 143 3.94 22.23 9.56
N ILE A 144 3.00 21.88 10.43
CA ILE A 144 2.63 20.48 10.68
C ILE A 144 1.90 19.88 9.48
N LYS A 145 1.04 20.66 8.81
CA LYS A 145 0.41 20.21 7.56
C LYS A 145 1.46 19.93 6.48
N ILE A 146 2.47 20.79 6.34
CA ILE A 146 3.57 20.56 5.40
C ILE A 146 4.33 19.28 5.79
N LEU A 147 4.73 19.17 7.05
CA LEU A 147 5.49 18.03 7.56
C LEU A 147 4.75 16.69 7.38
N LEU A 148 3.42 16.68 7.45
CA LEU A 148 2.60 15.48 7.24
C LEU A 148 2.75 14.92 5.82
N TYR A 149 2.92 15.77 4.82
CA TYR A 149 3.04 15.36 3.41
C TYR A 149 4.48 15.32 2.91
N THR A 150 5.43 15.98 3.58
CA THR A 150 6.83 16.02 3.15
C THR A 150 7.43 14.63 2.93
N PRO A 151 7.31 13.66 3.87
CA PRO A 151 7.87 12.32 3.63
C PRO A 151 7.22 11.63 2.44
N ALA A 152 5.90 11.77 2.23
CA ALA A 152 5.21 11.23 1.07
C ALA A 152 5.72 11.84 -0.25
N VAL A 153 5.94 13.15 -0.30
CA VAL A 153 6.52 13.83 -1.47
C VAL A 153 7.94 13.33 -1.75
N LEU A 154 8.79 13.23 -0.72
CA LEU A 154 10.17 12.79 -0.87
C LEU A 154 10.25 11.33 -1.37
N ILE A 155 9.42 10.44 -0.81
CA ILE A 155 9.36 9.04 -1.25
C ILE A 155 8.76 8.94 -2.65
N ALA A 156 7.75 9.73 -2.99
CA ALA A 156 7.21 9.77 -4.35
C ALA A 156 8.28 10.17 -5.37
N LEU A 157 9.00 11.27 -5.12
CA LEU A 157 10.09 11.72 -5.99
C LEU A 157 11.21 10.67 -6.10
N PHE A 158 11.56 10.02 -4.99
CA PHE A 158 12.54 8.95 -4.98
C PHE A 158 12.10 7.74 -5.81
N ILE A 159 10.85 7.28 -5.67
CA ILE A 159 10.31 6.18 -6.48
C ILE A 159 10.25 6.56 -7.96
N LEU A 160 9.86 7.78 -8.30
CA LEU A 160 9.90 8.26 -9.68
C LEU A 160 11.33 8.24 -10.23
N PHE A 161 12.31 8.68 -9.44
CA PHE A 161 13.73 8.56 -9.80
C PHE A 161 14.12 7.10 -10.08
N LEU A 162 13.71 6.14 -9.24
CA LEU A 162 13.99 4.72 -9.47
C LEU A 162 13.37 4.20 -10.78
N ILE A 163 12.12 4.60 -11.08
CA ILE A 163 11.39 4.17 -12.28
C ILE A 163 12.06 4.71 -13.56
N PHE A 164 12.48 5.97 -13.56
CA PHE A 164 13.04 6.63 -14.75
C PHE A 164 14.53 6.37 -14.95
N VAL A 165 15.33 6.40 -13.88
CA VAL A 165 16.79 6.24 -13.96
C VAL A 165 17.21 4.78 -14.05
N GLN A 166 16.48 3.88 -13.37
CA GLN A 166 16.75 2.45 -13.35
C GLN A 166 18.20 2.13 -12.99
N PRO A 167 18.66 2.54 -11.80
CA PRO A 167 20.02 2.25 -11.34
C PRO A 167 20.28 0.75 -11.26
N ASP A 168 21.54 0.36 -11.34
CA ASP A 168 21.94 -1.05 -11.28
C ASP A 168 21.54 -1.69 -9.94
N SER A 169 20.95 -2.87 -10.02
CA SER A 169 20.36 -3.59 -8.90
C SER A 169 21.40 -4.31 -8.04
N THR A 170 22.25 -3.54 -7.35
CA THR A 170 23.18 -4.12 -6.35
C THR A 170 22.41 -4.61 -5.12
N SER A 171 22.93 -5.64 -4.43
CA SER A 171 22.31 -6.16 -3.20
C SER A 171 22.13 -5.06 -2.15
N THR A 172 23.16 -4.24 -1.93
CA THR A 172 23.12 -3.16 -0.94
C THR A 172 22.07 -2.11 -1.29
N PHE A 173 22.00 -1.70 -2.56
CA PHE A 173 21.01 -0.72 -3.00
C PHE A 173 19.58 -1.22 -2.78
N ASN A 174 19.29 -2.47 -3.18
CA ASN A 174 17.97 -3.07 -2.99
C ASN A 174 17.60 -3.17 -1.50
N THR A 175 18.55 -3.54 -0.63
CA THR A 175 18.32 -3.57 0.82
C THR A 175 17.98 -2.18 1.37
N LEU A 176 18.72 -1.14 0.98
CA LEU A 176 18.46 0.23 1.43
C LEU A 176 17.09 0.74 0.96
N VAL A 177 16.75 0.51 -0.31
CA VAL A 177 15.43 0.88 -0.86
C VAL A 177 14.31 0.16 -0.10
N ASN A 178 14.44 -1.14 0.15
CA ASN A 178 13.45 -1.91 0.89
C ASN A 178 13.27 -1.42 2.33
N ILE A 179 14.36 -1.12 3.04
CA ILE A 179 14.30 -0.57 4.39
C ILE A 179 13.63 0.81 4.37
N LEU A 180 14.00 1.69 3.44
CA LEU A 180 13.43 3.03 3.32
C LEU A 180 11.91 2.98 3.08
N ILE A 181 11.47 2.16 2.12
CA ILE A 181 10.05 1.97 1.82
C ILE A 181 9.34 1.34 3.03
N GLY A 182 9.92 0.29 3.62
CA GLY A 182 9.35 -0.36 4.80
C GLY A 182 9.15 0.61 5.97
N VAL A 183 10.17 1.41 6.31
CA VAL A 183 10.10 2.42 7.37
C VAL A 183 9.06 3.49 7.04
N PHE A 184 8.95 3.92 5.78
CA PHE A 184 7.91 4.85 5.36
C PHE A 184 6.50 4.27 5.60
N PHE A 185 6.22 3.06 5.13
CA PHE A 185 4.92 2.40 5.32
C PHE A 185 4.62 2.17 6.81
N ALA A 186 5.56 1.57 7.54
CA ALA A 186 5.42 1.31 8.97
C ALA A 186 5.25 2.63 9.78
N GLY A 187 5.95 3.68 9.38
CA GLY A 187 5.86 5.01 9.98
C GLY A 187 4.47 5.63 9.83
N TYR A 188 3.95 5.71 8.60
CA TYR A 188 2.61 6.29 8.39
C TYR A 188 1.50 5.45 9.03
N LEU A 189 1.55 4.12 8.89
CA LEU A 189 0.54 3.24 9.48
C LEU A 189 0.61 3.25 11.01
N GLY A 190 1.83 3.26 11.57
CA GLY A 190 2.05 3.40 13.02
C GLY A 190 1.53 4.73 13.55
N LEU A 191 1.85 5.85 12.90
CA LEU A 191 1.32 7.17 13.26
C LEU A 191 -0.21 7.24 13.13
N THR A 192 -0.78 6.58 12.12
CA THR A 192 -2.23 6.47 11.93
C THR A 192 -2.87 5.74 13.11
N ALA A 193 -2.30 4.60 13.52
CA ALA A 193 -2.76 3.85 14.69
C ALA A 193 -2.62 4.68 15.99
N VAL A 194 -1.48 5.37 16.19
CA VAL A 194 -1.27 6.25 17.35
C VAL A 194 -2.28 7.39 17.37
N ALA A 195 -2.52 8.04 16.23
CA ALA A 195 -3.49 9.12 16.11
C ALA A 195 -4.91 8.66 16.47
N LEU A 196 -5.28 7.45 16.05
CA LEU A 196 -6.56 6.81 16.36
C LEU A 196 -6.66 6.44 17.85
N ILE A 197 -5.65 5.77 18.41
CA ILE A 197 -5.59 5.41 19.83
C ILE A 197 -5.69 6.66 20.70
N HIS A 198 -4.95 7.71 20.35
CA HIS A 198 -5.02 8.98 21.07
C HIS A 198 -6.43 9.58 21.05
N SER A 199 -7.08 9.64 19.88
CA SER A 199 -8.47 10.13 19.76
C SER A 199 -9.44 9.29 20.61
N TYR A 200 -9.31 7.96 20.57
CA TYR A 200 -10.16 7.06 21.36
C TYR A 200 -9.98 7.26 22.86
N VAL A 201 -8.74 7.24 23.35
CA VAL A 201 -8.41 7.36 24.79
C VAL A 201 -8.82 8.71 25.35
N LYS A 202 -8.63 9.79 24.59
CA LYS A 202 -8.96 11.16 25.03
C LYS A 202 -10.45 11.47 25.02
N SER A 203 -11.25 10.77 24.23
CA SER A 203 -12.70 11.01 24.17
C SER A 203 -13.45 10.41 25.35
N THR A 204 -14.49 11.10 25.81
CA THR A 204 -15.41 10.58 26.85
C THR A 204 -16.27 9.44 26.29
N SER A 205 -17.00 8.73 27.17
CA SER A 205 -17.90 7.65 26.74
C SER A 205 -18.98 8.16 25.79
N GLU A 206 -19.54 9.33 26.07
CA GLU A 206 -20.56 9.99 25.26
C GLU A 206 -20.01 10.39 23.89
N GLU A 207 -18.81 10.98 23.85
CA GLU A 207 -18.15 11.34 22.60
C GLU A 207 -17.82 10.10 21.75
N ARG A 208 -17.33 9.03 22.38
CA ARG A 208 -17.04 7.77 21.67
C ARG A 208 -18.27 7.18 21.02
N GLU A 209 -19.42 7.34 21.66
CA GLU A 209 -20.70 6.86 21.14
C GLU A 209 -21.24 7.76 20.04
N ALA A 210 -21.21 9.08 20.25
CA ALA A 210 -21.61 10.11 19.30
C ALA A 210 -20.88 9.98 17.95
N PHE A 211 -19.55 9.91 17.99
CA PHE A 211 -18.71 9.84 16.78
C PHE A 211 -18.48 8.40 16.28
N GLY A 212 -19.11 7.38 16.89
CA GLY A 212 -18.91 5.99 16.50
C GLY A 212 -17.46 5.48 16.67
N LEU A 213 -16.67 6.09 17.56
CA LEU A 213 -15.24 5.82 17.70
C LEU A 213 -14.94 4.38 18.13
N LYS A 214 -15.83 3.72 18.87
CA LYS A 214 -15.65 2.30 19.22
C LYS A 214 -15.56 1.44 17.96
N PHE A 215 -16.50 1.62 17.03
CA PHE A 215 -16.52 0.86 15.79
C PHE A 215 -15.33 1.21 14.89
N MET A 216 -15.05 2.51 14.75
CA MET A 216 -13.88 3.00 14.01
C MET A 216 -12.58 2.41 14.54
N PHE A 217 -12.41 2.40 15.88
CA PHE A 217 -11.22 1.92 16.56
C PHE A 217 -11.00 0.43 16.29
N PHE A 218 -11.98 -0.42 16.60
CA PHE A 218 -11.82 -1.87 16.42
C PHE A 218 -11.69 -2.23 14.94
N GLY A 219 -12.51 -1.66 14.05
CA GLY A 219 -12.44 -1.94 12.62
C GLY A 219 -11.08 -1.55 12.02
N THR A 220 -10.55 -0.38 12.40
CA THR A 220 -9.25 0.08 11.89
C THR A 220 -8.09 -0.69 12.51
N ILE A 221 -8.10 -0.98 13.81
CA ILE A 221 -7.01 -1.73 14.46
C ILE A 221 -6.97 -3.18 13.94
N ILE A 222 -8.12 -3.86 13.83
CA ILE A 222 -8.17 -5.22 13.26
C ILE A 222 -7.75 -5.19 11.78
N GLY A 223 -8.13 -4.15 11.03
CA GLY A 223 -7.74 -3.98 9.64
C GLY A 223 -6.25 -3.71 9.45
N LEU A 224 -5.64 -2.89 10.30
CA LEU A 224 -4.24 -2.46 10.15
C LEU A 224 -3.23 -3.39 10.83
N ALA A 225 -3.59 -4.00 11.97
CA ALA A 225 -2.61 -4.72 12.80
C ALA A 225 -1.87 -5.84 12.05
N PRO A 226 -2.53 -6.72 11.27
CA PRO A 226 -1.81 -7.77 10.53
C PRO A 226 -0.79 -7.18 9.53
N VAL A 227 -1.17 -6.11 8.84
CA VAL A 227 -0.31 -5.44 7.84
C VAL A 227 0.87 -4.73 8.50
N ILE A 228 0.64 -4.04 9.63
CA ILE A 228 1.71 -3.38 10.39
C ILE A 228 2.69 -4.42 10.96
N ILE A 229 2.19 -5.49 11.55
CA ILE A 229 3.03 -6.56 12.12
C ILE A 229 3.90 -7.18 11.00
N SER A 230 3.29 -7.51 9.86
CA SER A 230 4.01 -8.04 8.70
C SER A 230 5.06 -7.06 8.18
N ALA A 231 4.74 -5.77 8.06
CA ALA A 231 5.68 -4.75 7.62
C ALA A 231 6.88 -4.61 8.56
N ILE A 232 6.64 -4.56 9.89
CA ILE A 232 7.70 -4.49 10.90
C ILE A 232 8.60 -5.73 10.83
N ILE A 233 8.01 -6.93 10.75
CA ILE A 233 8.76 -8.18 10.64
C ILE A 233 9.55 -8.21 9.33
N GLY A 234 8.99 -7.75 8.22
CA GLY A 234 9.70 -7.65 6.94
C GLY A 234 10.93 -6.74 6.99
N ILE A 235 10.91 -5.69 7.84
CA ILE A 235 12.05 -4.79 8.03
C ILE A 235 13.12 -5.41 8.93
N PHE A 236 12.74 -5.94 10.10
CA PHE A 236 13.70 -6.39 11.11
C PHE A 236 14.10 -7.86 10.98
N ALA A 237 13.26 -8.69 10.38
CA ALA A 237 13.46 -10.12 10.19
C ALA A 237 13.05 -10.56 8.76
N PRO A 238 13.69 -10.02 7.70
CA PRO A 238 13.29 -10.27 6.30
C PRO A 238 13.38 -11.73 5.85
N LYS A 239 14.05 -12.59 6.62
CA LYS A 239 14.16 -14.04 6.36
C LYS A 239 13.04 -14.85 7.02
N LEU A 240 12.25 -14.25 7.91
CA LEU A 240 11.16 -14.92 8.60
C LEU A 240 9.96 -15.05 7.65
N VAL A 241 9.48 -16.28 7.46
CA VAL A 241 8.27 -16.54 6.69
C VAL A 241 7.09 -16.59 7.65
N LEU A 242 6.18 -15.63 7.52
CA LEU A 242 4.95 -15.59 8.31
C LEU A 242 3.88 -16.49 7.65
N PRO A 243 3.31 -17.45 8.39
CA PRO A 243 2.27 -18.31 7.85
C PRO A 243 1.02 -17.49 7.52
N GLY A 244 0.52 -17.65 6.30
CA GLY A 244 -0.72 -17.02 5.83
C GLY A 244 -0.62 -15.50 5.65
N VAL A 245 0.58 -14.94 5.54
CA VAL A 245 0.79 -13.49 5.32
C VAL A 245 0.07 -12.98 4.07
N GLU A 246 -0.11 -13.83 3.06
CA GLU A 246 -0.89 -13.51 1.87
C GLU A 246 -2.39 -13.25 2.15
N PHE A 247 -2.92 -13.62 3.32
CA PHE A 247 -4.31 -13.37 3.69
C PHE A 247 -4.48 -12.15 4.61
N TYR A 248 -3.39 -11.56 5.11
CA TYR A 248 -3.46 -10.49 6.11
C TYR A 248 -4.15 -9.23 5.58
N PHE A 249 -4.03 -8.96 4.28
CA PHE A 249 -4.69 -7.81 3.66
C PHE A 249 -6.22 -7.92 3.66
N LEU A 250 -6.79 -9.13 3.83
CA LEU A 250 -8.23 -9.33 3.83
C LEU A 250 -8.94 -8.57 4.96
N THR A 251 -8.25 -8.35 6.08
CA THR A 251 -8.83 -7.58 7.20
C THR A 251 -8.97 -6.10 6.86
N MET A 252 -8.26 -5.59 5.85
CA MET A 252 -8.33 -4.17 5.46
C MET A 252 -9.71 -3.74 4.97
N VAL A 253 -10.61 -4.67 4.59
CA VAL A 253 -12.00 -4.37 4.26
C VAL A 253 -12.74 -3.67 5.41
N LEU A 254 -12.34 -3.93 6.66
CA LEU A 254 -12.96 -3.35 7.86
C LEU A 254 -12.66 -1.86 7.99
N ILE A 255 -11.55 -1.38 7.43
CA ILE A 255 -11.13 0.02 7.51
C ILE A 255 -12.17 0.93 6.84
N PRO A 256 -12.42 0.85 5.52
CA PRO A 256 -13.31 1.81 4.86
C PRO A 256 -14.74 1.74 5.41
N ILE A 257 -15.22 0.54 5.77
CA ILE A 257 -16.53 0.35 6.39
C ILE A 257 -16.61 1.10 7.73
N SER A 258 -15.62 0.91 8.60
CA SER A 258 -15.61 1.51 9.93
C SER A 258 -15.39 3.01 9.94
N LEU A 259 -14.53 3.52 9.06
CA LEU A 259 -14.32 4.96 8.92
C LEU A 259 -15.58 5.65 8.38
N ALA A 260 -16.19 5.10 7.33
CA ALA A 260 -17.37 5.70 6.71
C ALA A 260 -18.57 5.71 7.66
N LEU A 261 -18.84 4.60 8.36
CA LEU A 261 -19.92 4.53 9.34
C LEU A 261 -19.72 5.51 10.50
N ALA A 262 -18.47 5.69 10.97
CA ALA A 262 -18.16 6.68 12.00
C ALA A 262 -18.42 8.12 11.53
N CYS A 263 -18.00 8.48 10.32
CA CYS A 263 -18.25 9.79 9.74
C CYS A 263 -19.75 10.06 9.55
N VAL A 264 -20.51 9.11 9.01
CA VAL A 264 -21.95 9.29 8.78
C VAL A 264 -22.73 9.36 10.08
N LYS A 265 -22.34 8.59 11.11
CA LYS A 265 -22.96 8.67 12.44
C LYS A 265 -22.79 10.06 13.07
N SER A 266 -21.64 10.69 12.87
CA SER A 266 -21.35 12.01 13.44
C SER A 266 -22.25 13.15 12.95
N GLU A 267 -23.00 12.95 11.86
CA GLU A 267 -23.96 13.92 11.34
C GLU A 267 -25.33 13.88 12.03
N GLN A 268 -25.65 12.80 12.75
CA GLN A 268 -26.94 12.66 13.43
C GLN A 268 -27.04 13.50 14.72
N GLN A 269 -26.11 14.45 14.90
CA GLN A 269 -26.02 15.39 16.01
C GLN A 269 -25.79 16.81 15.47
#